data_AF-A0AA38NVG0-F1
#
_entry.id   AF-A0AA38NVG0-F1
#
_cell.length_a   1.000
_cell.length_b   1.000
_cell.length_c   1.000
_cell.angle_alpha   90.00
_cell.angle_beta   90.00
_cell.angle_gamma   90.00
#
_symmetry.space_group_name_H-M   'P 1'
#
loop_
_entity.id
_entity.type
_entity.pdbx_description
1 polymer ?
#
loop_
_entity_poly.entity_id
_entity_poly.type
_entity_poly.pdbx_seq_one_letter_code
_entity_poly.pdbx_strand_id
1 'polypeptide(L)'
;MSENNQDDLDIPFEPNEWIERGRSYDTAPLYVLLAREERERVPALFQKLYPSSSLSFDSFIHFPLPKCSYSLSSYSPGKWFSKEPPVPRSEGELWKLLYARPLPTSRELETLHSAFGQQWLDGAQSICDPIQIAEQEVEDALDGLVNTGALQHVNRMSIDALLNPKKEAHFMMHETSDQEIFDAVMDAHAAQDNGEINGGDDDKDDDAPVPVRPSRRQALHAATTLKDYVSCFVWPSNSFGGKLSYGRYSVDRLLQTCLESALCFGST
;
A
#
# COMPACT_ATOMS: atom_id res chain seq x y z
N MET A 1 42.27 1.55 17.57
CA MET A 1 42.72 0.47 16.68
C MET A 1 41.48 -0.03 15.99
N SER A 2 41.25 0.45 14.77
CA SER A 2 40.12 0.04 13.92
C SER A 2 40.77 -0.54 12.66
N GLU A 3 41.27 -1.77 12.79
CA GLU A 3 41.96 -2.47 11.69
C GLU A 3 40.90 -3.14 10.80
N ASN A 4 40.96 -2.80 9.51
CA ASN A 4 40.47 -3.56 8.35
C ASN A 4 39.04 -4.15 8.39
N ASN A 5 38.04 -3.33 8.05
CA ASN A 5 36.70 -3.79 7.63
C ASN A 5 36.54 -3.88 6.10
N GLN A 6 37.62 -3.76 5.31
CA GLN A 6 37.53 -3.79 3.84
C GLN A 6 37.39 -5.23 3.30
N ASP A 7 37.94 -6.23 4.01
CA ASP A 7 37.88 -7.65 3.60
C ASP A 7 36.50 -8.29 3.80
N ASP A 8 35.60 -7.66 4.56
CA ASP A 8 34.25 -8.18 4.83
C ASP A 8 33.27 -8.03 3.65
N LEU A 9 33.63 -7.24 2.62
CA LEU A 9 32.77 -7.00 1.45
C LEU A 9 32.77 -8.16 0.45
N ASP A 10 33.86 -8.93 0.41
CA ASP A 10 34.02 -10.03 -0.55
C ASP A 10 33.55 -11.37 0.01
N ILE A 11 33.16 -11.43 1.29
CA ILE A 11 32.67 -12.65 1.92
C ILE A 11 31.23 -12.90 1.43
N PRO A 12 30.97 -14.00 0.68
CA PRO A 12 29.63 -14.33 0.25
C PRO A 12 28.76 -14.72 1.45
N PHE A 13 27.49 -14.34 1.42
CA PHE A 13 26.53 -14.81 2.42
C PHE A 13 26.31 -16.31 2.29
N GLU A 14 26.57 -17.06 3.37
CA GLU A 14 26.32 -18.50 3.46
C GLU A 14 25.03 -18.78 4.26
N PRO A 15 23.91 -19.15 3.59
CA PRO A 15 22.64 -19.36 4.27
C PRO A 15 22.69 -20.38 5.41
N ASN A 16 23.49 -21.44 5.24
CA ASN A 16 23.60 -22.54 6.20
C ASN A 16 24.23 -22.15 7.54
N GLU A 17 24.95 -21.02 7.61
CA GLU A 17 25.58 -20.52 8.83
C GLU A 17 24.70 -19.55 9.61
N TRP A 18 23.73 -18.95 8.93
CA TRP A 18 22.94 -17.82 9.43
C TRP A 18 21.47 -18.17 9.64
N ILE A 19 20.86 -18.85 8.68
CA ILE A 19 19.43 -19.18 8.68
C ILE A 19 19.19 -20.38 9.61
N GLU A 20 18.20 -20.25 10.50
CA GLU A 20 17.79 -21.22 11.53
C GLU A 20 18.90 -21.61 12.52
N ARG A 21 19.92 -20.75 12.68
CA ARG A 21 21.04 -20.99 13.61
C ARG A 21 20.93 -20.27 14.95
N GLY A 22 19.81 -19.59 15.20
CA GLY A 22 19.60 -18.81 16.44
C GLY A 22 20.55 -17.60 16.56
N ARG A 23 21.00 -17.06 15.42
CA ARG A 23 21.83 -15.85 15.36
C ARG A 23 20.95 -14.63 15.57
N SER A 24 21.49 -13.61 16.25
CA SER A 24 20.81 -12.31 16.39
C SER A 24 21.15 -11.42 15.20
N TYR A 25 20.10 -10.85 14.58
CA TYR A 25 20.24 -9.93 13.47
C TYR A 25 20.86 -8.57 13.89
N ASP A 26 20.70 -8.14 15.15
CA ASP A 26 21.26 -6.88 15.65
C ASP A 26 22.79 -6.83 15.58
N THR A 27 23.43 -8.01 15.55
CA THR A 27 24.88 -8.19 15.47
C THR A 27 25.34 -8.66 14.08
N ALA A 28 24.47 -8.61 13.07
CA ALA A 28 24.77 -9.12 11.75
C ALA A 28 25.88 -8.31 11.06
N PRO A 29 26.90 -8.96 10.47
CA PRO A 29 27.94 -8.31 9.71
C PRO A 29 27.41 -7.81 8.36
N LEU A 30 28.21 -6.98 7.69
CA LEU A 30 27.80 -6.25 6.49
C LEU A 30 27.31 -7.14 5.34
N TYR A 31 27.96 -8.28 5.09
CA TYR A 31 27.55 -9.20 4.02
C TYR A 31 26.14 -9.81 4.24
N VAL A 32 25.70 -9.97 5.50
CA VAL A 32 24.34 -10.41 5.82
C VAL A 32 23.34 -9.30 5.52
N LEU A 33 23.70 -8.04 5.78
CA LEU A 33 22.87 -6.87 5.45
C LEU A 33 22.71 -6.72 3.93
N LEU A 34 23.79 -6.91 3.17
CA LEU A 34 23.74 -6.88 1.70
C LEU A 34 22.90 -8.02 1.13
N ALA A 35 23.04 -9.23 1.67
CA ALA A 35 22.20 -10.36 1.26
C ALA A 35 20.72 -10.15 1.59
N ARG A 36 20.41 -9.48 2.71
CA ARG A 36 19.05 -9.05 3.04
C ARG A 36 18.52 -8.06 2.01
N GLU A 37 19.29 -7.04 1.65
CA GLU A 37 18.89 -6.03 0.67
C GLU A 37 18.56 -6.68 -0.68
N GLU A 38 19.39 -7.63 -1.13
CA GLU A 38 19.10 -8.38 -2.37
C GLU A 38 17.82 -9.23 -2.23
N ARG A 39 17.53 -9.75 -1.04
CA ARG A 39 16.31 -10.53 -0.76
C ARG A 39 15.04 -9.68 -0.74
N GLU A 40 15.13 -8.44 -0.25
CA GLU A 40 14.03 -7.46 -0.24
C GLU A 40 13.80 -6.81 -1.61
N ARG A 41 14.68 -7.09 -2.58
CA ARG A 41 14.54 -6.56 -3.94
C ARG A 41 13.23 -7.00 -4.57
N VAL A 42 12.48 -6.02 -5.04
CA VAL A 42 11.22 -6.25 -5.76
C VAL A 42 11.50 -7.07 -7.04
N PRO A 43 10.89 -8.25 -7.20
CA PRO A 43 11.08 -9.06 -8.39
C PRO A 43 10.64 -8.31 -9.66
N ALA A 44 11.33 -8.54 -10.77
CA ALA A 44 11.08 -7.85 -12.05
C ALA A 44 9.62 -7.98 -12.54
N LEU A 45 8.95 -9.09 -12.21
CA LEU A 45 7.54 -9.31 -12.52
C LEU A 45 6.62 -8.23 -11.91
N PHE A 46 6.96 -7.72 -10.73
CA PHE A 46 6.18 -6.69 -10.04
C PHE A 46 6.55 -5.27 -10.46
N GLN A 47 7.67 -5.05 -11.17
CA GLN A 47 8.06 -3.69 -11.60
C GLN A 47 7.01 -3.04 -12.50
N LYS A 48 6.23 -3.84 -13.25
CA LYS A 48 5.12 -3.37 -14.08
C LYS A 48 3.94 -2.80 -13.29
N LEU A 49 3.86 -3.09 -11.99
CA LEU A 49 2.79 -2.60 -11.11
C LEU A 49 3.08 -1.19 -10.59
N TYR A 50 4.33 -0.74 -10.70
CA TYR A 50 4.71 0.60 -10.30
C TYR A 50 4.53 1.55 -11.48
N PRO A 51 4.09 2.79 -11.25
CA PRO A 51 4.12 3.81 -12.28
C PRO A 51 5.55 3.96 -12.79
N SER A 52 5.72 3.93 -14.12
CA SER A 52 7.03 4.14 -14.74
C SER A 52 7.59 5.51 -14.35
N SER A 53 8.91 5.62 -14.18
CA SER A 53 9.56 6.92 -13.97
C SER A 53 9.40 7.87 -15.16
N SER A 54 9.06 7.34 -16.34
CA SER A 54 8.74 8.11 -17.54
C SER A 54 7.26 8.50 -17.66
N LEU A 55 6.41 8.11 -16.72
CA LEU A 55 4.98 8.38 -16.75
C LEU A 55 4.73 9.88 -16.58
N SER A 56 3.84 10.47 -17.40
CA SER A 56 3.45 11.87 -17.22
C SER A 56 2.71 12.07 -15.91
N PHE A 57 2.78 13.27 -15.36
CA PHE A 57 2.07 13.62 -14.13
C PHE A 57 0.55 13.37 -14.21
N ASP A 58 -0.08 13.74 -15.33
CA ASP A 58 -1.51 13.49 -15.55
C ASP A 58 -1.84 11.99 -15.55
N SER A 59 -1.02 11.18 -16.22
CA SER A 59 -1.21 9.72 -16.24
C SER A 59 -0.97 9.10 -14.87
N PHE A 60 -0.06 9.67 -14.09
CA PHE A 60 0.24 9.24 -12.73
C PHE A 60 -0.95 9.45 -11.78
N ILE A 61 -1.64 10.60 -11.87
CA ILE A 61 -2.84 10.89 -11.05
C ILE A 61 -3.95 9.86 -11.31
N HIS A 62 -4.08 9.41 -12.56
CA HIS A 62 -5.09 8.42 -12.95
C HIS A 62 -4.59 6.97 -12.83
N PHE A 63 -3.37 6.75 -12.36
CA PHE A 63 -2.84 5.40 -12.18
C PHE A 63 -3.62 4.70 -11.05
N PRO A 64 -4.25 3.54 -11.31
CA PRO A 64 -5.04 2.86 -10.30
C PRO A 64 -4.11 2.31 -9.22
N LEU A 65 -4.18 2.89 -8.02
CA LEU A 65 -3.50 2.37 -6.83
C LEU A 65 -4.49 1.57 -5.98
N PRO A 66 -4.04 0.49 -5.31
CA PRO A 66 -4.89 -0.22 -4.36
C PRO A 66 -5.34 0.71 -3.23
N LYS A 67 -6.53 0.45 -2.68
CA LYS A 67 -7.09 1.29 -1.62
C LYS A 67 -6.25 1.16 -0.34
N CYS A 68 -5.86 2.28 0.26
CA CYS A 68 -5.36 2.28 1.63
C CYS A 68 -6.55 2.02 2.58
N SER A 69 -6.43 1.03 3.47
CA SER A 69 -7.41 0.80 4.53
C SER A 69 -6.73 0.84 5.89
N TYR A 70 -7.34 1.54 6.84
CA TYR A 70 -6.87 1.60 8.22
C TYR A 70 -7.29 0.36 9.05
N SER A 71 -8.07 -0.55 8.47
CA SER A 71 -8.75 -1.63 9.19
C SER A 71 -7.89 -2.87 9.50
N LEU A 72 -6.61 -2.91 9.08
CA LEU A 72 -5.74 -4.08 9.24
C LEU A 72 -5.00 -4.17 10.59
N SER A 73 -5.36 -3.30 11.53
CA SER A 73 -4.51 -2.90 12.64
C SER A 73 -4.72 -3.76 13.91
N SER A 74 -4.31 -5.04 13.88
CA SER A 74 -4.02 -5.76 15.14
C SER A 74 -3.10 -6.99 15.06
N TYR A 75 -2.58 -7.39 13.91
CA TYR A 75 -1.77 -8.63 13.85
C TYR A 75 -0.37 -8.42 14.40
N SER A 76 0.10 -9.38 15.21
CA SER A 76 1.47 -9.36 15.70
C SER A 76 2.44 -9.63 14.54
N PRO A 77 3.63 -8.99 14.52
CA PRO A 77 4.56 -9.12 13.39
C PRO A 77 4.97 -10.55 13.10
N GLY A 78 5.09 -11.39 14.14
CA GLY A 78 5.44 -12.81 13.99
C GLY A 78 4.41 -13.63 13.20
N LYS A 79 3.14 -13.21 13.13
CA LYS A 79 2.13 -13.88 12.29
C LYS A 79 2.26 -13.56 10.80
N TRP A 80 2.98 -12.50 10.44
CA TRP A 80 3.18 -12.11 9.05
C TRP A 80 4.25 -12.93 8.35
N PHE A 81 5.05 -13.71 9.07
CA PHE A 81 6.15 -14.47 8.48
C PHE A 81 5.82 -15.95 8.50
N SER A 82 6.06 -16.62 7.37
CA SER A 82 5.92 -18.08 7.28
C SER A 82 7.22 -18.72 6.86
N LYS A 83 7.47 -19.90 7.42
CA LYS A 83 8.55 -20.79 7.00
C LYS A 83 8.28 -21.46 5.66
N GLU A 84 7.04 -21.41 5.20
CA GLU A 84 6.66 -21.95 3.91
C GLU A 84 7.07 -21.00 2.79
N PRO A 85 7.57 -21.53 1.65
CA PRO A 85 7.82 -20.70 0.47
C PRO A 85 6.50 -20.12 -0.06
N PRO A 86 6.54 -18.98 -0.76
CA PRO A 86 5.33 -18.41 -1.34
C PRO A 86 4.71 -19.41 -2.34
N VAL A 87 3.41 -19.64 -2.21
CA VAL A 87 2.68 -20.55 -3.10
C VAL A 87 2.81 -20.04 -4.55
N PRO A 88 3.28 -20.87 -5.50
CA PRO A 88 3.38 -20.47 -6.89
C PRO A 88 1.98 -20.21 -7.44
N ARG A 89 1.65 -18.93 -7.67
CA ARG A 89 0.42 -18.50 -8.31
C ARG A 89 0.71 -18.03 -9.72
N SER A 90 -0.27 -18.15 -10.61
CA SER A 90 -0.15 -17.52 -11.93
C SER A 90 -0.04 -16.00 -11.76
N GLU A 91 0.68 -15.33 -12.68
CA GLU A 91 0.79 -13.86 -12.71
C GLU A 91 -0.63 -13.24 -12.62
N GLY A 92 -1.57 -13.81 -13.39
CA GLY A 92 -3.03 -13.66 -13.34
C GLY A 92 -3.65 -13.43 -11.97
N GLU A 93 -3.43 -14.40 -11.10
CA GLU A 93 -4.05 -14.47 -9.78
C GLU A 93 -3.34 -13.56 -8.78
N LEU A 94 -2.02 -13.40 -8.91
CA LEU A 94 -1.25 -12.48 -8.06
C LEU A 94 -1.75 -11.05 -8.20
N TRP A 95 -2.03 -10.59 -9.42
CA TRP A 95 -2.54 -9.23 -9.63
C TRP A 95 -3.90 -9.02 -8.97
N LYS A 96 -4.82 -9.97 -9.17
CA LYS A 96 -6.17 -9.89 -8.58
C LYS A 96 -6.11 -9.79 -7.07
N LEU A 97 -5.22 -10.56 -6.44
CA LEU A 97 -5.02 -10.51 -5.00
C LEU A 97 -4.44 -9.16 -4.56
N LEU A 98 -3.35 -8.70 -5.18
CA LEU A 98 -2.68 -7.46 -4.78
C LEU A 98 -3.59 -6.21 -4.89
N TYR A 99 -4.45 -6.15 -5.92
CA TYR A 99 -5.39 -5.03 -6.08
C TYR A 99 -6.64 -5.15 -5.20
N ALA A 100 -7.05 -6.37 -4.86
CA ALA A 100 -8.19 -6.60 -3.97
C ALA A 100 -7.85 -6.36 -2.50
N ARG A 101 -6.57 -6.51 -2.12
CA ARG A 101 -6.13 -6.32 -0.74
C ARG A 101 -5.79 -4.85 -0.46
N PRO A 102 -6.16 -4.33 0.71
CA PRO A 102 -5.76 -2.99 1.10
C PRO A 102 -4.25 -2.91 1.32
N LEU A 103 -3.67 -1.74 1.04
CA LEU A 103 -2.27 -1.49 1.36
C LEU A 103 -2.07 -1.43 2.88
N PRO A 104 -1.02 -2.07 3.42
CA PRO A 104 -0.62 -1.89 4.80
C PRO A 104 -0.30 -0.42 5.09
N THR A 105 -0.58 0.01 6.32
CA THR A 105 -0.23 1.35 6.80
C THR A 105 1.28 1.51 6.96
N SER A 106 1.78 2.75 6.94
CA SER A 106 3.22 3.03 7.12
C SER A 106 3.79 2.42 8.40
N ARG A 107 3.04 2.50 9.52
CA ARG A 107 3.43 1.89 10.80
C ARG A 107 3.57 0.36 10.73
N GLU A 108 2.68 -0.31 9.99
CA GLU A 108 2.77 -1.75 9.78
C GLU A 108 3.99 -2.10 8.94
N LEU A 109 4.27 -1.33 7.87
CA LEU A 109 5.46 -1.51 7.05
C LEU A 109 6.75 -1.32 7.85
N GLU A 110 6.83 -0.29 8.71
CA GLU A 110 7.97 -0.09 9.62
C GLU A 110 8.17 -1.29 10.55
N THR A 111 7.06 -1.79 11.10
CA THR A 111 7.09 -2.95 12.01
C THR A 111 7.57 -4.20 11.27
N LEU A 112 7.05 -4.47 10.06
CA LEU A 112 7.49 -5.58 9.22
C LEU A 112 8.96 -5.46 8.82
N HIS A 113 9.37 -4.28 8.39
CA HIS A 113 10.76 -4.01 7.99
C HIS A 113 11.73 -4.18 9.17
N SER A 114 11.34 -3.76 10.38
CA SER A 114 12.15 -3.97 11.59
C SER A 114 12.25 -5.44 12.00
N ALA A 115 11.17 -6.22 11.81
CA ALA A 115 11.12 -7.64 12.16
C ALA A 115 11.78 -8.53 11.09
N PHE A 116 11.81 -8.10 9.83
CA PHE A 116 12.22 -8.90 8.68
C PHE A 116 13.59 -9.56 8.88
N GLY A 117 14.58 -8.79 9.32
CA GLY A 117 15.96 -9.29 9.49
C GLY A 117 16.02 -10.51 10.40
N GLN A 118 15.43 -10.42 11.60
CA GLN A 118 15.42 -11.55 12.54
C GLN A 118 14.54 -12.70 12.04
N GLN A 119 13.35 -12.40 11.49
CA GLN A 119 12.43 -13.45 11.01
C GLN A 119 13.04 -14.24 9.84
N TRP A 120 13.76 -13.57 8.94
CA TRP A 120 14.51 -14.21 7.86
C TRP A 120 15.61 -15.13 8.40
N LEU A 121 16.38 -14.67 9.40
CA LEU A 121 17.37 -15.53 10.08
C LEU A 121 16.72 -16.67 10.86
N ASP A 122 15.48 -16.52 11.32
CA ASP A 122 14.72 -17.58 12.01
C ASP A 122 14.10 -18.62 11.04
N GLY A 123 14.32 -18.46 9.73
CA GLY A 123 13.89 -19.40 8.69
C GLY A 123 12.62 -19.00 7.95
N ALA A 124 12.11 -17.77 8.13
CA ALA A 124 10.99 -17.30 7.34
C ALA A 124 11.38 -17.20 5.85
N GLN A 125 10.53 -17.77 4.99
CA GLN A 125 10.73 -17.79 3.54
C GLN A 125 9.75 -16.88 2.80
N SER A 126 8.63 -16.53 3.42
CA SER A 126 7.59 -15.68 2.84
C SER A 126 6.93 -14.78 3.87
N ILE A 127 6.27 -13.73 3.36
CA ILE A 127 5.36 -12.88 4.12
C ILE A 127 3.93 -13.32 3.79
N CYS A 128 3.12 -13.54 4.81
CA CYS A 128 1.72 -13.91 4.72
C CYS A 128 0.83 -12.69 4.87
N ASP A 129 -0.26 -12.70 4.11
CA ASP A 129 -1.35 -11.74 4.27
C ASP A 129 -2.16 -12.13 5.52
N PRO A 130 -2.25 -11.26 6.55
CA PRO A 130 -3.02 -11.56 7.75
C PRO A 130 -4.50 -11.78 7.48
N ILE A 131 -5.06 -11.17 6.43
CA ILE A 131 -6.45 -11.43 6.04
C ILE A 131 -6.58 -12.86 5.53
N GLN A 132 -5.63 -13.31 4.71
CA GLN A 132 -5.61 -14.69 4.23
C GLN A 132 -5.44 -15.69 5.39
N ILE A 133 -4.61 -15.36 6.39
CA ILE A 133 -4.49 -16.19 7.61
C ILE A 133 -5.83 -16.27 8.33
N ALA A 134 -6.50 -15.13 8.53
CA ALA A 134 -7.79 -15.09 9.21
C ALA A 134 -8.86 -15.89 8.44
N GLU A 135 -8.89 -15.76 7.12
CA GLU A 135 -9.75 -16.54 6.24
C GLU A 135 -9.49 -18.03 6.44
N GLN A 136 -8.22 -18.47 6.41
CA GLN A 136 -7.87 -19.88 6.64
C GLN A 136 -8.25 -20.37 8.04
N GLU A 137 -7.97 -19.59 9.09
CA GLU A 137 -8.34 -19.93 10.48
C GLU A 137 -9.87 -20.13 10.62
N VAL A 138 -10.68 -19.34 9.91
CA VAL A 138 -12.14 -19.49 9.87
C VAL A 138 -12.55 -20.75 9.11
N GLU A 139 -11.95 -21.05 7.96
CA GLU A 139 -12.24 -22.28 7.20
C GLU A 139 -11.93 -23.53 8.01
N ASP A 140 -10.76 -23.57 8.65
CA ASP A 140 -10.33 -24.69 9.49
C ASP A 140 -11.29 -24.90 10.68
N ALA A 141 -11.78 -23.81 11.29
CA ALA A 141 -12.76 -23.87 12.36
C ALA A 141 -14.10 -24.43 11.88
N LEU A 142 -14.57 -24.01 10.70
CA LEU A 142 -15.79 -24.56 10.09
C LEU A 142 -15.64 -26.05 9.79
N ASP A 143 -14.48 -26.48 9.29
CA ASP A 143 -14.19 -27.89 9.04
C ASP A 143 -14.16 -28.70 10.34
N GLY A 144 -13.61 -28.13 11.42
CA GLY A 144 -13.70 -28.71 12.76
C GLY A 144 -15.15 -28.92 13.22
N LEU A 145 -16.04 -27.95 12.98
CA LEU A 145 -17.46 -28.08 13.31
C LEU A 145 -18.17 -29.14 12.46
N VAL A 146 -17.80 -29.30 11.20
CA VAL A 146 -18.31 -30.38 10.35
C VAL A 146 -17.84 -31.74 10.85
N ASN A 147 -16.56 -31.86 11.15
CA ASN A 147 -15.95 -33.11 11.62
C ASN A 147 -16.51 -33.58 12.97
N THR A 148 -16.92 -32.64 13.83
CA THR A 148 -17.59 -32.96 15.12
C THR A 148 -19.09 -33.22 14.98
N GLY A 149 -19.67 -33.00 13.80
CA GLY A 149 -21.11 -33.12 13.54
C GLY A 149 -21.96 -31.95 14.08
N ALA A 150 -21.34 -30.92 14.65
CA ALA A 150 -22.02 -29.71 15.09
C ALA A 150 -22.57 -28.90 13.90
N LEU A 151 -21.87 -28.94 12.76
CA LEU A 151 -22.31 -28.37 11.49
C LEU A 151 -22.54 -29.48 10.46
N GLN A 152 -23.70 -29.51 9.81
CA GLN A 152 -23.91 -30.45 8.70
C GLN A 152 -23.19 -29.96 7.45
N HIS A 153 -22.56 -30.86 6.69
CA HIS A 153 -21.84 -30.50 5.46
C HIS A 153 -22.71 -29.72 4.47
N VAL A 154 -24.01 -30.03 4.37
CA VAL A 154 -24.97 -29.31 3.50
C VAL A 154 -25.21 -27.85 3.92
N ASN A 155 -24.89 -27.50 5.17
CA ASN A 155 -25.01 -26.16 5.72
C ASN A 155 -23.66 -25.42 5.75
N ARG A 156 -22.56 -26.07 5.32
CA ARG A 156 -21.24 -25.44 5.21
C ARG A 156 -21.22 -24.53 3.98
N MET A 157 -21.08 -23.23 4.20
CA MET A 157 -20.85 -22.24 3.16
C MET A 157 -19.36 -21.89 3.10
N SER A 158 -18.83 -21.59 1.91
CA SER A 158 -17.49 -21.00 1.79
C SER A 158 -17.49 -19.56 2.31
N ILE A 159 -16.33 -19.04 2.69
CA ILE A 159 -16.20 -17.64 3.12
C ILE A 159 -16.69 -16.69 2.03
N ASP A 160 -16.36 -16.95 0.76
CA ASP A 160 -16.86 -16.16 -0.37
C ASP A 160 -18.40 -16.11 -0.42
N ALA A 161 -19.08 -17.23 -0.13
CA ALA A 161 -20.53 -17.29 -0.12
C ALA A 161 -21.15 -16.57 1.08
N LEU A 162 -20.43 -16.48 2.21
CA LEU A 162 -20.84 -15.74 3.40
C LEU A 162 -20.66 -14.23 3.24
N LEU A 163 -19.54 -13.80 2.68
CA LEU A 163 -19.21 -12.38 2.50
C LEU A 163 -19.92 -11.76 1.29
N ASN A 164 -20.18 -12.55 0.24
CA ASN A 164 -20.88 -12.11 -0.97
C ASN A 164 -22.05 -13.05 -1.29
N PRO A 165 -23.14 -13.03 -0.51
CA PRO A 165 -24.29 -13.85 -0.81
C PRO A 165 -24.83 -13.50 -2.20
N LYS A 166 -25.03 -14.52 -3.05
CA LYS A 166 -25.54 -14.36 -4.43
C LYS A 166 -26.82 -13.52 -4.52
N LYS A 167 -27.59 -13.48 -3.42
CA LYS A 167 -28.81 -12.69 -3.26
C LYS A 167 -28.55 -11.18 -3.23
N GLU A 168 -27.44 -10.72 -2.67
CA GLU A 168 -27.06 -9.29 -2.62
C GLU A 168 -26.41 -8.82 -3.92
N ALA A 169 -25.67 -9.70 -4.62
CA ALA A 169 -25.16 -9.39 -5.96
C ALA A 169 -26.31 -9.06 -6.95
N HIS A 170 -27.48 -9.68 -6.78
CA HIS A 170 -28.67 -9.36 -7.55
C HIS A 170 -29.29 -8.01 -7.14
N PHE A 171 -29.15 -7.61 -5.87
CA PHE A 171 -29.64 -6.33 -5.36
C PHE A 171 -28.79 -5.15 -5.85
N MET A 172 -27.47 -5.34 -6.02
CA MET A 172 -26.58 -4.34 -6.64
C MET A 172 -26.71 -4.23 -8.16
N MET A 173 -27.48 -5.10 -8.84
CA MET A 173 -27.84 -4.89 -10.25
C MET A 173 -29.08 -4.01 -10.42
N HIS A 174 -29.82 -3.76 -9.35
CA HIS A 174 -30.83 -2.70 -9.28
C HIS A 174 -30.20 -1.48 -8.60
N GLU A 175 -29.15 -0.96 -9.22
CA GLU A 175 -28.69 0.40 -8.92
C GLU A 175 -29.81 1.37 -9.31
N THR A 176 -30.11 2.31 -8.42
CA THR A 176 -30.72 3.59 -8.83
C THR A 176 -29.95 4.04 -10.05
N SER A 177 -30.62 4.10 -11.20
CA SER A 177 -29.96 4.42 -12.46
C SER A 177 -29.22 5.76 -12.31
N ASP A 178 -28.07 5.91 -12.97
CA ASP A 178 -27.41 7.22 -13.10
C ASP A 178 -28.39 8.32 -13.53
N GLN A 179 -29.44 7.96 -14.27
CA GLN A 179 -30.55 8.85 -14.63
C GLN A 179 -31.38 9.31 -13.42
N GLU A 180 -31.71 8.42 -12.48
CA GLU A 180 -32.47 8.76 -11.27
C GLU A 180 -31.63 9.64 -10.32
N ILE A 181 -30.32 9.40 -10.26
CA ILE A 181 -29.38 10.26 -9.53
C ILE A 181 -29.30 11.64 -10.20
N PHE A 182 -29.18 11.67 -11.53
CA PHE A 182 -29.16 12.92 -12.30
C PHE A 182 -30.45 13.71 -12.11
N ASP A 183 -31.61 13.05 -12.23
CA ASP A 183 -32.93 13.68 -12.06
C ASP A 183 -33.09 14.24 -10.65
N ALA A 184 -32.68 13.52 -9.60
CA ALA A 184 -32.72 14.01 -8.23
C ALA A 184 -31.80 15.22 -7.99
N VAL A 185 -30.62 15.25 -8.64
CA VAL A 185 -29.70 16.41 -8.56
C VAL A 185 -30.28 17.61 -9.30
N MET A 186 -30.87 17.40 -10.47
CA MET A 186 -31.50 18.47 -11.25
C MET A 186 -32.74 19.02 -10.53
N ASP A 187 -33.54 18.18 -9.88
CA ASP A 187 -34.68 18.59 -9.05
C ASP A 187 -34.23 19.42 -7.83
N ALA A 188 -33.15 19.01 -7.16
CA ALA A 188 -32.57 19.77 -6.06
C ALA A 188 -32.02 21.13 -6.52
N HIS A 189 -31.39 21.18 -7.69
CA HIS A 189 -30.91 22.43 -8.31
C HIS A 189 -32.06 23.37 -8.68
N ALA A 190 -33.13 22.83 -9.30
CA ALA A 190 -34.30 23.62 -9.66
C ALA A 190 -35.04 24.18 -8.44
N ALA A 191 -35.05 23.43 -7.32
CA ALA A 191 -35.59 23.91 -6.04
C ALA A 191 -34.74 25.02 -5.41
N GLN A 192 -33.42 25.01 -5.63
CA GLN A 192 -32.50 26.03 -5.14
C GLN A 192 -32.54 27.32 -5.96
N ASP A 193 -32.65 27.21 -7.29
CA ASP A 193 -32.71 28.37 -8.20
C ASP A 193 -34.07 29.10 -8.14
N ASN A 194 -35.14 28.42 -7.73
CA ASN A 194 -36.43 29.05 -7.43
C ASN A 194 -36.50 29.66 -6.01
N GLY A 195 -35.44 29.55 -5.20
CA GLY A 195 -35.30 30.36 -4.00
C GLY A 195 -34.92 31.78 -4.39
N GLU A 196 -35.83 32.74 -4.24
CA GLU A 196 -35.60 34.19 -4.46
C GLU A 196 -34.31 34.68 -3.75
N ILE A 197 -33.17 34.65 -4.44
CA ILE A 197 -31.98 35.41 -4.06
C ILE A 197 -32.02 36.70 -4.86
N ASN A 198 -32.60 37.70 -4.24
CA ASN A 198 -32.74 39.04 -4.78
C ASN A 198 -31.42 39.81 -4.59
N GLY A 199 -30.68 40.03 -5.68
CA GLY A 199 -29.54 40.95 -5.79
C GLY A 199 -28.48 40.41 -6.76
N GLY A 200 -28.09 41.05 -7.87
CA GLY A 200 -28.23 42.43 -8.32
C GLY A 200 -26.84 42.91 -8.81
N ASP A 201 -26.77 43.32 -10.09
CA ASP A 201 -25.62 43.82 -10.91
C ASP A 201 -24.52 42.80 -11.26
N ASP A 202 -24.32 42.37 -12.52
CA ASP A 202 -24.16 43.04 -13.83
C ASP A 202 -22.81 43.76 -13.96
N ASP A 203 -21.87 43.12 -14.68
CA ASP A 203 -20.77 43.76 -15.40
C ASP A 203 -20.17 42.77 -16.42
N LYS A 204 -20.01 43.24 -17.66
CA LYS A 204 -19.66 42.49 -18.87
C LYS A 204 -18.15 42.51 -19.17
N ASP A 205 -17.78 41.58 -20.07
CA ASP A 205 -16.62 41.54 -20.98
C ASP A 205 -15.30 40.94 -20.45
N ASP A 206 -15.03 39.67 -20.81
CA ASP A 206 -13.73 39.24 -21.41
C ASP A 206 -13.83 37.82 -22.03
N ASP A 207 -14.16 37.74 -23.33
CA ASP A 207 -14.30 36.48 -24.10
C ASP A 207 -12.95 35.99 -24.66
N ALA A 208 -12.13 35.40 -23.80
CA ALA A 208 -11.11 34.43 -24.20
C ALA A 208 -11.12 33.25 -23.22
N PRO A 209 -11.10 31.98 -23.67
CA PRO A 209 -10.96 30.84 -22.77
C PRO A 209 -9.53 30.81 -22.22
N VAL A 210 -9.28 31.60 -21.18
CA VAL A 210 -8.09 31.45 -20.34
C VAL A 210 -8.32 30.17 -19.54
N PRO A 211 -7.38 29.20 -19.51
CA PRO A 211 -7.49 28.08 -18.59
C PRO A 211 -7.64 28.65 -17.18
N VAL A 212 -8.81 28.40 -16.58
CA VAL A 212 -9.20 28.98 -15.29
C VAL A 212 -8.13 28.61 -14.29
N ARG A 213 -7.30 29.59 -13.88
CA ARG A 213 -6.30 29.36 -12.85
C ARG A 213 -7.05 28.93 -11.59
N PRO A 214 -6.65 27.84 -10.94
CA PRO A 214 -7.31 27.37 -9.74
C PRO A 214 -7.32 28.51 -8.71
N SER A 215 -8.49 28.74 -8.10
CA SER A 215 -8.62 29.75 -7.06
C SER A 215 -7.64 29.44 -5.92
N ARG A 216 -7.22 30.47 -5.19
CA ARG A 216 -6.36 30.31 -3.99
C ARG A 216 -6.89 29.25 -3.04
N ARG A 217 -8.21 29.15 -2.90
CA ARG A 217 -8.88 28.14 -2.07
C ARG A 217 -8.71 26.72 -2.62
N GLN A 218 -8.86 26.52 -3.93
CA GLN A 218 -8.62 25.23 -4.59
C GLN A 218 -7.15 24.82 -4.52
N ALA A 219 -6.22 25.75 -4.75
CA ALA A 219 -4.79 25.49 -4.64
C ALA A 219 -4.39 25.12 -3.20
N LEU A 220 -4.92 25.82 -2.19
CA LEU A 220 -4.68 25.47 -0.78
C LEU A 220 -5.29 24.13 -0.40
N HIS A 221 -6.50 23.82 -0.89
CA HIS A 221 -7.13 22.52 -0.67
C HIS A 221 -6.32 21.38 -1.27
N ALA A 222 -5.87 21.52 -2.53
CA ALA A 222 -5.01 20.53 -3.18
C ALA A 222 -3.67 20.36 -2.43
N ALA A 223 -3.06 21.46 -1.98
CA ALA A 223 -1.83 21.41 -1.20
C ALA A 223 -2.03 20.71 0.15
N THR A 224 -3.16 20.90 0.83
CA THR A 224 -3.48 20.16 2.06
C THR A 224 -3.71 18.68 1.80
N THR A 225 -4.45 18.32 0.74
CA THR A 225 -4.66 16.91 0.36
C THR A 225 -3.34 16.21 0.02
N LEU A 226 -2.46 16.88 -0.73
CA LEU A 226 -1.12 16.34 -1.02
C LEU A 226 -0.25 16.25 0.23
N LYS A 227 -0.33 17.23 1.14
CA LYS A 227 0.40 17.18 2.41
C LYS A 227 -0.08 16.02 3.28
N ASP A 228 -1.38 15.77 3.34
CA ASP A 228 -1.97 14.65 4.10
C ASP A 228 -1.55 13.31 3.47
N TYR A 229 -1.56 13.22 2.13
CA TYR A 229 -1.07 12.05 1.41
C TYR A 229 0.42 11.82 1.64
N VAL A 230 1.25 12.86 1.49
CA VAL A 230 2.70 12.79 1.68
C VAL A 230 3.05 12.48 3.12
N SER A 231 2.36 13.05 4.11
CA SER A 231 2.59 12.72 5.53
C SER A 231 2.24 11.26 5.90
N CYS A 232 1.44 10.57 5.10
CA CYS A 232 1.31 9.11 5.19
C CYS A 232 2.57 8.37 4.72
N PHE A 233 3.41 8.99 3.89
CA PHE A 233 4.67 8.47 3.37
C PHE A 233 5.93 9.08 4.01
N VAL A 234 5.85 10.24 4.67
CA VAL A 234 7.00 10.86 5.34
C VAL A 234 7.38 10.00 6.54
N TRP A 235 8.38 9.16 6.31
CA TRP A 235 9.17 8.49 7.32
C TRP A 235 9.57 9.48 8.43
N PRO A 236 9.26 9.22 9.71
CA PRO A 236 9.74 10.04 10.81
C PRO A 236 11.26 9.92 10.88
N SER A 237 11.94 10.90 10.27
CA SER A 237 13.36 11.13 10.45
C SER A 237 13.58 11.65 11.87
N ASN A 238 13.69 10.74 12.84
CA ASN A 238 14.43 10.84 14.11
C ASN A 238 13.67 10.22 15.30
N SER A 239 14.05 9.00 15.68
CA SER A 239 14.24 8.63 17.09
C SER A 239 15.03 7.32 17.26
N PHE A 240 16.19 7.19 16.62
CA PHE A 240 17.19 6.22 17.08
C PHE A 240 18.49 6.94 17.37
N GLY A 241 18.63 7.32 18.65
CA GLY A 241 19.91 7.69 19.24
C GLY A 241 20.79 6.44 19.31
N GLY A 242 21.48 6.14 18.22
CA GLY A 242 22.47 5.08 18.12
C GLY A 242 23.43 5.45 17.01
N LYS A 243 24.68 5.76 17.35
CA LYS A 243 25.75 6.12 16.42
C LYS A 243 26.11 4.94 15.52
N LEU A 244 25.36 4.71 14.45
CA LEU A 244 25.83 3.98 13.26
C LEU A 244 25.23 4.66 12.03
N SER A 245 26.03 5.53 11.43
CA SER A 245 25.78 6.16 10.14
C SER A 245 26.06 5.13 9.05
N TYR A 246 25.10 4.29 8.70
CA TYR A 246 25.15 3.48 7.49
C TYR A 246 23.89 3.72 6.65
N GLY A 247 24.12 4.36 5.50
CA GLY A 247 23.31 4.24 4.28
C GLY A 247 21.82 4.57 4.33
N ARG A 248 21.46 5.85 4.37
CA ARG A 248 20.14 6.32 3.89
C ARG A 248 20.06 6.22 2.38
N TYR A 249 19.83 5.04 1.80
CA TYR A 249 19.70 4.93 0.34
C TYR A 249 18.73 3.83 -0.06
N SER A 250 17.50 4.22 -0.46
CA SER A 250 16.80 3.61 -1.60
C SER A 250 15.55 4.43 -1.97
N VAL A 251 14.74 4.84 -0.99
CA VAL A 251 13.49 5.59 -1.26
C VAL A 251 13.70 7.11 -1.25
N ASP A 252 14.54 7.60 -0.32
CA ASP A 252 14.90 9.02 -0.23
C ASP A 252 15.57 9.54 -1.51
N ARG A 253 16.35 8.71 -2.22
CA ARG A 253 17.02 9.15 -3.45
C ARG A 253 16.05 9.31 -4.62
N LEU A 254 14.98 8.52 -4.67
CA LEU A 254 13.91 8.65 -5.67
C LEU A 254 13.00 9.85 -5.38
N LEU A 255 12.65 10.06 -4.12
CA LEU A 255 11.86 11.23 -3.71
C LEU A 255 12.66 12.55 -3.81
N GLN A 256 13.96 12.52 -3.46
CA GLN A 256 14.85 13.67 -3.58
C GLN A 256 15.18 14.00 -5.05
N THR A 257 15.38 13.02 -5.92
CA THR A 257 15.54 13.30 -7.37
C THR A 257 14.25 13.82 -7.99
N CYS A 258 13.08 13.39 -7.55
CA CYS A 258 11.79 13.98 -7.98
C CYS A 258 11.60 15.42 -7.46
N LEU A 259 12.01 15.72 -6.23
CA LEU A 259 11.92 17.07 -5.64
C LEU A 259 12.96 18.04 -6.24
N GLU A 260 14.19 17.60 -6.49
CA GLU A 260 15.24 18.41 -7.11
C GLU A 260 14.96 18.67 -8.60
N SER A 261 14.33 17.72 -9.31
CA SER A 261 13.89 17.92 -10.69
C SER A 261 12.71 18.90 -10.81
N ALA A 262 11.87 19.01 -9.76
CA ALA A 262 10.74 19.93 -9.72
C ALA A 262 11.13 21.38 -9.36
N LEU A 263 12.32 21.61 -8.78
CA LEU A 263 12.79 22.93 -8.34
C LEU A 263 13.75 23.61 -9.33
N CYS A 264 14.12 22.97 -10.44
CA CYS A 264 15.08 23.52 -11.41
C CYS A 264 14.48 24.17 -12.67
N PHE A 265 13.18 24.45 -12.73
CA PHE A 265 12.61 25.31 -13.79
C PHE A 265 12.29 26.71 -13.27
N GLY A 266 13.30 27.57 -13.29
CA GLY A 266 13.15 28.98 -12.94
C GLY A 266 14.46 29.75 -12.89
N SER A 267 15.24 29.77 -13.98
CA SER A 267 16.18 30.86 -14.32
C SER A 267 16.81 30.60 -15.69
N THR A 268 16.20 31.17 -16.73
CA THR A 268 16.82 32.08 -17.72
C THR A 268 15.69 32.76 -18.49
#